data_AF-A0A525PQT3-F1
#
_entry.id   AF-A0A525PQT3-F1
#
_cell.length_a   1.000
_cell.length_b   1.000
_cell.length_c   1.000
_cell.angle_alpha   90.00
_cell.angle_beta   90.00
_cell.angle_gamma   90.00
#
_symmetry.space_group_name_H-M   'P 1'
#
loop_
_entity.id
_entity.type
_entity.pdbx_description
1 polymer ?
#
loop_
_entity_poly.entity_id
_entity_poly.type
_entity_poly.pdbx_seq_one_letter_code
_entity_poly.pdbx_strand_id
1 'polypeptide(L)' 'MGLKLVETSPEPKTIKRNNERPKQILSAAVELFRDRGFEATRLEDVADKAGVSKATIYLYFESKEDLFFRP' A
#
# COMPACT_ATOMS: atom_id res chain seq x y z
N MET A 1 36.99 -16.24 -17.19
CA MET A 1 36.68 -15.35 -16.03
C MET A 1 35.48 -14.48 -16.37
N GLY A 2 34.49 -14.43 -15.49
CA GLY A 2 33.13 -13.98 -15.76
C GLY A 2 32.96 -12.46 -15.87
N LEU A 3 32.32 -12.04 -16.96
CA LEU A 3 31.71 -10.72 -17.08
C LEU A 3 30.33 -10.77 -16.42
N LYS A 4 30.17 -10.07 -15.31
CA LYS A 4 28.88 -9.85 -14.65
C LYS A 4 28.16 -8.73 -15.41
N LEU A 5 27.22 -9.11 -16.28
CA LEU A 5 26.26 -8.18 -16.86
C LEU A 5 25.16 -7.92 -15.81
N VAL A 6 25.11 -6.69 -15.35
CA VAL A 6 23.99 -6.17 -14.56
C VAL A 6 22.91 -5.77 -15.56
N GLU A 7 21.85 -6.56 -15.65
CA GLU A 7 20.65 -6.20 -16.40
C GLU A 7 19.51 -6.06 -15.40
N THR A 8 19.24 -4.84 -14.96
CA THR A 8 17.93 -4.50 -14.42
C THR A 8 17.39 -3.35 -15.26
N SER A 9 16.90 -3.70 -16.45
CA SER A 9 16.04 -2.85 -17.25
C SER A 9 14.64 -2.81 -16.63
N PRO A 10 13.99 -1.64 -16.51
CA PRO A 10 12.70 -1.52 -15.83
C PRO A 10 11.59 -2.12 -16.70
N GLU A 11 11.06 -3.27 -16.29
CA GLU A 11 9.92 -3.91 -16.94
C GLU A 11 8.67 -3.00 -16.90
N PRO A 12 7.90 -2.89 -17.99
CA PRO A 12 6.66 -2.11 -18.00
C PRO A 12 5.66 -2.77 -17.06
N LYS A 13 5.29 -2.05 -15.97
CA LYS A 13 4.44 -2.52 -14.86
C LYS A 13 2.97 -2.68 -15.28
N THR A 14 2.69 -3.59 -16.20
CA THR A 14 1.33 -3.96 -16.64
C THR A 14 0.65 -4.80 -15.57
N ILE A 15 -0.20 -4.17 -14.75
CA ILE A 15 -1.49 -4.62 -14.18
C ILE A 15 -1.63 -6.10 -13.75
N LYS A 16 -0.56 -6.79 -13.36
CA LYS A 16 -0.59 -8.12 -12.69
C LYS A 16 -0.52 -8.02 -11.16
N ARG A 17 -0.69 -6.80 -10.60
CA ARG A 17 -0.42 -6.48 -9.19
C ARG A 17 -1.67 -6.28 -8.32
N ASN A 18 -2.85 -6.67 -8.83
CA ASN A 18 -4.12 -6.10 -8.39
C ASN A 18 -4.61 -6.55 -7.00
N ASN A 19 -4.25 -7.74 -6.50
CA ASN A 19 -4.74 -8.22 -5.20
C ASN A 19 -3.76 -8.03 -4.03
N GLU A 20 -2.49 -7.72 -4.30
CA GLU A 20 -1.48 -7.52 -3.25
C GLU A 20 -1.59 -6.13 -2.64
N ARG A 21 -1.96 -5.11 -3.45
CA ARG A 21 -2.05 -3.72 -2.99
C ARG A 21 -3.14 -3.51 -1.93
N PRO A 22 -4.38 -3.98 -2.11
CA PRO A 22 -5.42 -3.84 -1.09
C PRO A 22 -5.00 -4.48 0.25
N LYS A 23 -4.37 -5.67 0.21
CA LYS A 23 -3.88 -6.35 1.41
C LYS A 23 -2.77 -5.57 2.13
N GLN A 24 -1.81 -5.01 1.38
CA GLN A 24 -0.75 -4.18 1.95
C GLN A 24 -1.32 -2.94 2.65
N ILE A 25 -2.29 -2.28 2.01
CA ILE A 25 -2.95 -1.10 2.57
C ILE A 25 -3.73 -1.48 3.84
N LEU A 26 -4.50 -2.57 3.83
CA LEU A 26 -5.26 -3.03 5.00
C LEU A 26 -4.34 -3.41 6.16
N SER A 27 -3.27 -4.16 5.90
CA SER A 27 -2.29 -4.51 6.94
C SER A 27 -1.71 -3.27 7.62
N ALA A 28 -1.28 -2.28 6.82
CA ALA A 28 -0.75 -1.02 7.34
C ALA A 28 -1.81 -0.24 8.14
N ALA A 29 -3.05 -0.20 7.64
CA ALA A 29 -4.16 0.48 8.30
C ALA A 29 -4.48 -0.16 9.66
N VAL A 30 -4.60 -1.49 9.73
CA VAL A 30 -4.88 -2.23 10.97
C VAL A 30 -3.81 -1.96 12.03
N GLU A 31 -2.53 -2.00 11.64
CA GLU A 31 -1.44 -1.70 12.56
C GLU A 31 -1.53 -0.28 13.11
N LEU A 32 -1.77 0.72 12.26
CA LEU A 32 -1.86 2.13 12.67
C LEU A 32 -3.12 2.42 13.49
N PHE A 33 -4.27 1.85 13.12
CA PHE A 33 -5.49 1.97 13.90
C PHE A 33 -5.34 1.34 15.28
N ARG A 34 -4.63 0.21 15.39
CA ARG A 34 -4.36 -0.44 16.68
C ARG A 34 -3.42 0.39 17.56
N ASP A 35 -2.40 1.01 16.97
CA ASP A 35 -1.35 1.72 17.71
C ASP A 35 -1.84 3.05 18.30
N ARG A 36 -2.58 3.85 17.51
CA ARG A 36 -2.96 5.22 17.88
C ARG A 36 -4.45 5.54 17.74
N GLY A 37 -5.26 4.56 17.33
CA GLY A 37 -6.69 4.73 17.14
C GLY A 37 -7.08 5.28 15.76
N PHE A 38 -8.39 5.26 15.49
CA PHE A 38 -8.97 5.69 14.22
C PHE A 38 -8.76 7.19 13.96
N GLU A 39 -9.09 8.05 14.92
CA GLU A 39 -9.05 9.51 14.73
C GLU A 39 -7.65 10.03 14.45
N ALA A 40 -6.65 9.58 15.20
CA ALA A 40 -5.24 9.98 15.03
C ALA A 40 -4.58 9.40 13.78
N THR A 41 -5.21 8.44 13.09
CA THR A 41 -4.67 7.84 11.87
C THR A 41 -5.06 8.64 10.64
N ARG A 42 -4.05 9.12 9.89
CA ARG A 42 -4.23 9.77 8.60
C ARG A 42 -4.01 8.75 7.48
N LEU A 43 -4.74 8.93 6.37
CA LEU A 43 -4.55 8.10 5.16
C LEU A 43 -3.16 8.28 4.53
N GLU A 44 -2.48 9.39 4.81
CA GLU A 44 -1.09 9.63 4.37
C GLU A 44 -0.14 8.66 5.06
N ASP A 45 -0.25 8.50 6.38
CA ASP A 45 0.61 7.56 7.12
C ASP A 45 0.37 6.09 6.71
N VAL A 46 -0.88 5.76 6.38
CA VAL A 46 -1.23 4.43 5.84
C VAL A 46 -0.55 4.22 4.49
N ALA A 47 -0.54 5.25 3.63
CA ALA A 47 0.10 5.19 2.32
C ALA A 47 1.62 5.00 2.44
N ASP A 48 2.26 5.80 3.29
CA ASP A 48 3.68 5.70 3.59
C ASP A 48 4.05 4.30 4.12
N LYS A 49 3.32 3.80 5.12
CA LYS A 49 3.56 2.48 5.70
C LYS A 49 3.32 1.33 4.70
N ALA A 50 2.32 1.46 3.83
CA ALA A 50 2.01 0.46 2.80
C ALA A 50 2.92 0.56 1.55
N GLY A 51 3.78 1.59 1.46
CA GLY A 51 4.65 1.81 0.30
C GLY A 51 3.85 2.09 -0.97
N VAL A 52 2.78 2.88 -0.86
CA VAL A 52 1.91 3.32 -1.96
C VAL A 52 1.65 4.83 -1.87
N SER A 53 1.09 5.40 -2.94
CA SER A 53 0.62 6.77 -2.90
C SER A 53 -0.77 6.85 -2.26
N LYS A 54 -1.11 7.97 -1.63
CA LYS A 54 -2.48 8.24 -1.14
C LYS A 54 -3.54 8.07 -2.25
N ALA A 55 -3.22 8.50 -3.48
CA ALA A 55 -4.07 8.28 -4.64
C ALA A 55 -4.36 6.79 -4.89
N THR A 56 -3.37 5.90 -4.69
CA THR A 56 -3.55 4.45 -4.81
C THR A 56 -4.50 3.90 -3.77
N ILE A 57 -4.55 4.46 -2.56
CA ILE A 57 -5.54 4.07 -1.55
C ILE A 57 -6.95 4.37 -2.07
N TYR A 58 -7.18 5.57 -2.61
CA TYR A 58 -8.48 5.96 -3.14
C TYR A 58 -8.93 5.16 -4.38
N LEU A 59 -8.03 4.41 -5.04
CA LEU A 59 -8.42 3.46 -6.09
C LEU A 59 -9.12 2.19 -5.53
N TYR A 60 -8.90 1.89 -4.25
CA TYR A 60 -9.37 0.65 -3.61
C TYR A 60 -10.33 0.87 -2.44
N PHE A 61 -10.22 2.01 -1.75
CA PHE A 61 -10.99 2.35 -0.56
C PHE A 61 -11.50 3.78 -0.68
N GLU A 62 -12.81 3.97 -0.54
CA GLU A 62 -13.46 5.26 -0.77
C GLU A 62 -13.17 6.25 0.37
N SER A 63 -12.98 5.73 1.58
CA SER A 63 -12.85 6.52 2.81
C SER A 63 -11.96 5.83 3.84
N LYS A 64 -11.51 6.59 4.85
CA LYS A 64 -10.84 6.03 6.04
C LYS A 64 -11.73 5.04 6.79
N GLU A 65 -13.05 5.29 6.79
CA GLU A 65 -14.05 4.38 7.37
C GLU A 65 -14.11 3.04 6.63
N ASP A 66 -14.01 3.04 5.29
CA ASP A 66 -13.99 1.79 4.51
C ASP A 66 -12.77 0.92 4.87
N LEU A 67 -11.62 1.55 5.12
CA LEU A 67 -10.43 0.88 5.64
C LEU A 67 -10.60 0.33 7.06
N PHE A 68 -11.44 0.95 7.88
CA PHE A 68 -11.67 0.54 9.26
C PHE A 68 -12.68 -0.60 9.38
N PHE A 69 -13.73 -0.61 8.54
CA PHE A 69 -14.78 -1.62 8.57
C PHE A 69 -14.49 -2.87 7.72
N ARG A 70 -13.39 -2.88 6.95
CA ARG A 70 -12.95 -4.06 6.19
C ARG A 70 -11.82 -4.80 6.93
N PRO A 71 -12.14 -5.85 7.72
CA PRO A 71 -11.13 -6.69 8.35
C PRO A 71 -10.38 -7.57 7.35
#